data_AF-A0A432U2E3-F1
#
_entry.id   AF-A0A432U2E3-F1
#
_cell.length_a   1.000
_cell.length_b   1.000
_cell.length_c   1.000
_cell.angle_alpha   90.00
_cell.angle_beta   90.00
_cell.angle_gamma   90.00
#
_symmetry.space_group_name_H-M   'P 1'
#
loop_
_entity.id
_entity.type
_entity.pdbx_description
1 polymer ?
#
loop_
_entity_poly.entity_id
_entity_poly.type
_entity_poly.pdbx_seq_one_letter_code
_entity_poly.pdbx_strand_id
1 'polypeptide(L)' 'QSILTELEEHNVVINYSCRQGHCGSCVLQLLSGDVMHKDCLVPLSQGEILACRATPITDIKIGLRDF' A
#
# COMPACT_ATOMS: atom_id res chain seq x y z
N GLN A 1 -4.00 8.67 7.74
CA GLN A 1 -2.68 8.74 7.07
C GLN A 1 -2.56 7.59 6.07
N SER A 2 -1.74 7.70 5.02
CA SER A 2 -1.52 6.59 4.08
C SER A 2 -0.49 5.61 4.64
N ILE A 3 -0.57 4.33 4.29
CA ILE A 3 0.42 3.33 4.69
C ILE A 3 1.82 3.75 4.24
N LEU A 4 1.97 4.31 3.03
CA LEU A 4 3.28 4.79 2.56
C LEU A 4 3.85 5.85 3.51
N THR A 5 3.04 6.84 3.92
CA THR A 5 3.48 7.92 4.80
C THR A 5 3.93 7.36 6.16
N GLU A 6 3.17 6.41 6.72
CA GLU A 6 3.54 5.73 7.97
C GLU A 6 4.88 5.00 7.86
N LEU A 7 5.09 4.25 6.78
CA LEU A 7 6.35 3.54 6.54
C LEU A 7 7.53 4.50 6.43
N GLU A 8 7.36 5.64 5.75
CA GLU A 8 8.39 6.66 5.63
C GLU A 8 8.76 7.31 6.98
N GLU A 9 7.78 7.64 7.80
CA GLU A 9 7.99 8.21 9.14
C GLU A 9 8.77 7.25 10.05
N HIS A 10 8.59 5.94 9.85
CA HIS A 10 9.30 4.88 10.56
C HIS A 10 10.58 4.40 9.85
N ASN A 11 11.05 5.09 8.81
CA ASN A 11 12.24 4.75 8.03
C ASN A 11 12.20 3.36 7.37
N VAL A 12 11.02 2.85 7.06
CA VAL A 12 10.82 1.60 6.32
C VAL A 12 10.75 1.91 4.82
N VAL A 13 11.78 1.46 4.09
CA VAL A 13 11.90 1.74 2.66
C VAL A 13 11.16 0.70 1.84
N ILE A 14 10.25 1.17 0.99
CA ILE A 14 9.60 0.38 -0.06
C ILE A 14 9.73 1.10 -1.40
N ASN A 15 9.50 0.37 -2.50
CA ASN A 15 9.43 1.00 -3.81
C ASN A 15 8.23 1.96 -3.87
N TYR A 16 8.43 3.19 -4.34
CA TYR A 16 7.34 4.13 -4.61
C TYR A 16 7.80 5.17 -5.65
N SER A 17 6.85 5.85 -6.29
CA SER A 17 7.15 6.94 -7.22
C SER A 17 6.06 8.02 -7.22
N CYS A 18 4.90 7.76 -7.83
CA CYS A 18 3.93 8.82 -8.11
C CYS A 18 3.12 9.34 -6.90
N ARG A 19 2.98 8.55 -5.82
CA ARG A 19 2.11 8.80 -4.65
C ARG A 19 0.62 9.05 -4.94
N GLN A 20 0.19 8.88 -6.18
CA GLN A 20 -1.16 9.20 -6.67
C GLN A 20 -1.95 7.97 -7.11
N GLY A 21 -1.35 6.78 -7.06
CA GLY A 21 -1.99 5.52 -7.47
C GLY A 21 -2.01 5.27 -8.97
N HIS A 22 -1.04 5.84 -9.71
CA HIS A 22 -0.91 5.70 -11.17
C HIS A 22 0.23 4.79 -11.62
N CYS A 23 1.29 4.62 -10.83
CA CYS A 23 2.51 3.91 -11.26
C CYS A 23 2.63 2.46 -10.75
N GLY A 24 1.88 2.08 -9.72
CA GLY A 24 1.95 0.72 -9.15
C GLY A 24 3.22 0.40 -8.35
N SER A 25 4.21 1.30 -8.26
CA SER A 25 5.50 0.99 -7.63
C SER A 25 5.41 0.65 -6.14
N CYS A 26 4.39 1.17 -5.44
CA CYS A 26 4.15 0.94 -4.01
C CYS A 26 3.13 -0.17 -3.73
N VAL A 27 3.07 -1.18 -4.59
CA VAL A 27 2.25 -2.37 -4.32
C VAL A 27 2.82 -3.13 -3.13
N LEU A 28 1.94 -3.50 -2.21
CA LEU A 28 2.19 -4.41 -1.09
C LEU A 28 1.08 -5.48 -1.07
N GLN A 29 1.31 -6.55 -0.34
CA GLN A 29 0.31 -7.58 -0.09
C GLN A 29 -0.31 -7.39 1.29
N LEU A 30 -1.64 -7.32 1.37
CA LEU A 30 -2.41 -7.31 2.61
C LEU A 30 -2.61 -8.75 3.08
N LEU A 31 -1.91 -9.12 4.15
CA LEU A 31 -1.92 -10.46 4.73
C LEU A 31 -3.02 -10.63 5.78
N SER A 32 -3.43 -9.55 6.44
CA SER A 32 -4.46 -9.53 7.48
C SER A 32 -4.99 -8.13 7.73
N GLY A 33 -6.24 -8.05 8.19
CA GLY A 33 -6.92 -6.81 8.55
C GLY A 33 -7.55 -6.09 7.37
N ASP A 34 -8.08 -4.90 7.62
CA ASP A 34 -8.83 -4.12 6.64
C ASP A 34 -8.20 -2.75 6.39
N VAL A 35 -8.26 -2.33 5.13
CA VAL A 35 -7.80 -1.02 4.67
C VAL A 35 -8.89 -0.35 3.86
N MET A 36 -8.96 0.98 3.97
CA MET A 36 -9.73 1.81 3.06
C MET A 36 -8.85 2.16 1.87
N HIS A 37 -9.23 1.70 0.68
CA HIS A 37 -8.63 2.13 -0.58
C HIS A 37 -9.33 3.35 -1.13
N LYS A 38 -8.55 4.33 -1.56
CA LYS A 38 -9.01 5.35 -2.49
C LYS A 38 -8.85 4.86 -3.93
N ASP A 39 -9.61 5.43 -4.86
CA ASP A 39 -9.52 5.09 -6.29
C ASP A 39 -8.08 5.16 -6.82
N CYS A 40 -7.76 4.19 -7.69
CA CYS A 40 -6.46 3.99 -8.31
C CYS A 40 -6.64 3.57 -9.77
N LEU A 41 -5.68 3.91 -10.63
CA LEU A 41 -5.70 3.55 -12.06
C LEU A 41 -4.96 2.24 -12.36
N VAL A 42 -4.35 1.64 -11.33
CA VAL A 42 -3.52 0.43 -11.47
C VAL A 42 -4.37 -0.78 -11.12
N PRO A 43 -4.40 -1.83 -11.96
CA PRO A 43 -5.06 -3.08 -11.60
C PRO A 43 -4.30 -3.75 -10.44
N LEU A 44 -5.04 -4.14 -9.41
CA LEU A 44 -4.52 -4.85 -8.24
C LEU A 44 -5.09 -6.27 -8.24
N SER A 45 -4.23 -7.24 -7.93
CA SER A 45 -4.63 -8.62 -7.69
C SER A 45 -5.33 -8.74 -6.34
N GLN A 46 -5.98 -9.88 -6.09
CA GLN A 46 -6.63 -10.11 -4.80
C GLN A 46 -5.62 -10.02 -3.65
N GLY A 47 -5.93 -9.17 -2.67
CA GLY A 47 -5.05 -8.92 -1.52
C GLY A 47 -3.89 -7.97 -1.82
N GLU A 48 -3.75 -7.42 -3.03
CA GLU A 48 -2.77 -6.36 -3.30
C GLU A 48 -3.33 -4.98 -2.95
N ILE A 49 -2.44 -4.12 -2.47
CA ILE A 49 -2.77 -2.76 -2.05
C ILE A 49 -1.71 -1.78 -2.53
N LEU A 50 -2.12 -0.57 -2.90
CA LEU A 50 -1.18 0.55 -3.09
C LEU A 50 -0.95 1.29 -1.77
N ALA A 51 0.26 1.24 -1.23
CA ALA A 51 0.58 1.86 0.06
C ALA A 51 0.26 3.36 0.11
N CYS A 52 0.44 4.09 -1.00
CA CYS A 52 0.11 5.53 -1.07
C CYS A 52 -1.40 5.83 -1.12
N ARG A 53 -2.26 4.83 -1.34
CA ARG A 53 -3.71 4.97 -1.50
C ARG A 53 -4.52 4.13 -0.51
N ALA A 54 -3.83 3.42 0.38
CA ALA A 54 -4.42 2.61 1.43
C ALA A 54 -4.28 3.31 2.79
N THR A 55 -5.34 3.29 3.59
CA THR A 55 -5.33 3.71 4.99
C THR A 55 -5.86 2.56 5.85
N PRO A 56 -5.14 2.12 6.90
CA PRO A 56 -5.62 1.05 7.78
C PRO A 56 -6.91 1.46 8.50
N ILE A 57 -7.87 0.52 8.56
CA ILE A 57 -9.10 0.64 9.35
C ILE A 57 -8.95 -0.16 10.66
N THR A 58 -8.26 -1.29 10.59
CA THR A 58 -7.93 -2.17 11.72
C THR A 58 -6.42 -2.31 11.85
N ASP A 59 -5.97 -3.11 12.82
CA ASP A 59 -4.62 -3.65 12.81
C ASP A 59 -4.42 -4.47 11.53
N ILE A 60 -3.33 -4.22 10.83
CA ILE A 60 -3.01 -4.87 9.55
C ILE A 60 -1.66 -5.58 9.59
N LYS A 61 -1.52 -6.60 8.75
CA LYS A 61 -0.23 -7.20 8.40
C LYS A 61 -0.02 -7.05 6.91
N ILE A 62 1.15 -6.54 6.52
CA ILE A 62 1.51 -6.31 5.13
C ILE A 62 2.83 -7.02 4.80
N GLY A 63 2.91 -7.56 3.59
CA GLY A 63 4.11 -8.16 3.02
C GLY A 63 4.62 -7.35 1.83
N LEU A 64 5.92 -7.46 1.55
CA LEU A 64 6.44 -7.04 0.26
C LEU A 64 5.88 -7.97 -0.83
N ARG A 65 5.68 -7.44 -2.03
CA ARG A 65 5.32 -8.26 -3.18
C ARG A 65 6.53 -9.09 -3.58
N ASP A 66 6.49 -10.40 -3.36
CA ASP A 66 7.44 -11.33 -3.95
C ASP A 66 7.15 -11.45 -5.46
N PHE A 67 8.21 -11.40 -6.27
CA PHE A 67 8.14 -11.55 -7.74
C PHE A 67 8.21 -13.02 -8.16
#